data_AF-A0A1H4Y5Q2-F1
#
_entry.id   AF-A0A1H4Y5Q2-F1
#
_cell.length_a   1.000
_cell.length_b   1.000
_cell.length_c   1.000
_cell.angle_alpha   90.00
_cell.angle_beta   90.00
_cell.angle_gamma   90.00
#
_symmetry.space_group_name_H-M   'P 1'
#
loop_
_entity.id
_entity.type
_entity.pdbx_description
1 polymer ?
#
loop_
_entity_poly.entity_id
_entity_poly.type
_entity_poly.pdbx_seq_one_letter_code
_entity_poly.pdbx_strand_id
1 'polypeptide(L)'
;MGLRWIVPVSLCLAIIASVMLFNNPLQIHQEKMAASFTDRELLKIIDQKNPDPSREMLYKENSGENGILIFTKKLSTEKPGMTWEVGYINSKSQGWNWVSGGETWIDFVTINEYNEGLTKGFKRALIYKYISFKEGAPFPLMFGTTIDPRIAQVRITDDNDVQQMAKVVRDAHRGYSQLNGMLT
;
A
#
# COMPACT_ATOMS: atom_id res chain seq x y z
N MET A 1 -24.20 41.21 51.75
CA MET A 1 -24.10 41.34 50.28
C MET A 1 -22.63 41.49 49.95
N GLY A 2 -21.94 40.67 49.18
CA GLY A 2 -22.26 39.50 48.38
C GLY A 2 -21.05 39.33 47.48
N LEU A 3 -20.25 38.27 47.68
CA LEU A 3 -19.27 37.80 46.69
C LEU A 3 -18.78 36.41 47.14
N ARG A 4 -19.66 35.43 46.97
CA ARG A 4 -19.29 34.01 46.95
C ARG A 4 -19.60 33.53 45.54
N TRP A 5 -18.75 32.68 44.98
CA TRP A 5 -18.92 31.95 43.71
C TRP A 5 -18.40 32.60 42.42
N ILE A 6 -17.11 32.96 42.33
CA ILE A 6 -16.42 33.10 41.02
C ILE A 6 -15.01 32.48 41.09
N VAL A 7 -14.86 31.28 41.64
CA VAL A 7 -13.56 30.57 41.65
C VAL A 7 -13.57 29.11 41.15
N PRO A 8 -14.70 28.38 40.96
CA PRO A 8 -14.57 27.02 40.40
C PRO A 8 -14.52 26.98 38.86
N VAL A 9 -15.07 27.96 38.15
CA VAL A 9 -15.26 27.85 36.68
C VAL A 9 -13.98 28.10 35.90
N SER A 10 -13.14 29.05 36.33
CA SER A 10 -11.87 29.36 35.63
C SER A 10 -10.84 28.23 35.74
N LEU A 11 -10.85 27.46 36.83
CA LEU A 11 -9.94 26.31 37.00
C LEU A 11 -10.38 25.12 36.13
N CYS A 12 -11.69 24.89 35.97
CA CYS A 12 -12.21 23.86 35.06
C CYS A 12 -11.92 24.18 33.59
N LEU A 13 -12.02 25.45 33.17
CA LEU A 13 -11.71 25.85 31.80
C LEU A 13 -10.21 25.70 31.46
N ALA A 14 -9.31 25.97 32.42
CA ALA A 14 -7.88 25.77 32.23
C ALA A 14 -7.50 24.29 32.09
N ILE A 15 -8.20 23.39 32.80
CA ILE A 15 -7.98 21.93 32.69
C ILE A 15 -8.56 21.38 31.38
N ILE A 16 -9.70 21.90 30.90
CA ILE A 16 -10.26 21.48 29.62
C ILE A 16 -9.37 21.95 28.46
N ALA A 17 -8.82 23.17 28.53
CA ALA A 17 -7.88 23.67 27.51
C ALA A 17 -6.55 22.90 27.50
N SER A 18 -6.04 22.46 28.65
CA SER A 18 -4.83 21.63 28.70
C SER A 18 -5.09 20.20 28.22
N VAL A 19 -6.23 19.60 28.55
CA VAL A 19 -6.60 18.26 28.03
C VAL A 19 -6.84 18.29 26.52
N MET A 20 -7.37 19.38 25.96
CA MET A 20 -7.53 19.52 24.49
C MET A 20 -6.21 19.77 23.75
N LEU A 21 -5.15 20.27 24.41
CA LEU A 21 -3.82 20.39 23.81
C LEU A 21 -3.05 19.05 23.79
N PHE A 22 -3.38 18.11 24.68
CA PHE A 22 -2.75 16.78 24.71
C PHE A 22 -3.52 15.70 23.95
N ASN A 23 -4.78 15.95 23.55
CA ASN A 23 -5.59 15.03 22.75
C ASN A 23 -5.59 15.30 21.24
N ASN A 24 -4.77 16.23 20.76
CA ASN A 24 -4.40 16.22 19.35
C ASN A 24 -3.25 15.24 19.18
N PRO A 25 -3.46 14.02 18.65
CA PRO A 25 -2.33 13.26 18.15
C PRO A 25 -1.64 14.15 17.12
N LEU A 26 -0.35 14.28 17.34
CA LEU A 26 0.66 14.96 16.54
C LEU A 26 0.58 14.51 15.06
N GLN A 27 -0.46 14.90 14.32
CA GLN A 27 -0.69 14.51 12.92
C GLN A 27 0.11 15.37 11.92
N ILE A 28 1.06 16.19 12.40
CA ILE A 28 1.82 17.13 11.55
C ILE A 28 3.23 16.61 11.20
N HIS A 29 3.59 15.37 11.56
CA HIS A 29 4.92 14.81 11.20
C HIS A 29 4.93 13.51 10.39
N GLN A 30 3.78 12.91 10.09
CA GLN A 30 3.73 11.62 9.38
C GLN A 30 3.71 11.72 7.83
N GLU A 31 3.69 12.91 7.25
CA GLU A 31 3.46 13.05 5.80
C GLU A 31 4.70 12.96 4.88
N LYS A 32 5.95 13.00 5.36
CA LYS A 32 7.07 13.38 4.46
C LYS A 32 8.08 12.32 4.02
N MET A 33 8.09 11.10 4.55
CA MET A 33 9.21 10.18 4.29
C MET A 33 9.18 9.54 2.88
N ALA A 34 8.10 8.91 2.46
CA ALA A 34 7.93 8.30 1.14
C ALA A 34 7.94 9.35 0.02
N ALA A 35 7.45 10.56 0.32
CA ALA A 35 7.52 11.70 -0.58
C ALA A 35 8.94 12.28 -0.70
N SER A 36 9.81 12.06 0.30
CA SER A 36 11.21 12.51 0.24
C SER A 36 12.11 11.64 -0.63
N PHE A 37 11.67 10.45 -1.02
CA PHE A 37 12.40 9.59 -1.95
C PHE A 37 11.74 9.57 -3.32
N THR A 38 12.55 9.70 -4.36
CA THR A 38 12.16 9.35 -5.72
C THR A 38 12.02 7.83 -5.86
N ASP A 39 11.23 7.37 -6.83
CA ASP A 39 11.08 5.93 -7.10
C ASP A 39 12.42 5.29 -7.45
N ARG A 40 13.29 6.04 -8.16
CA ARG A 40 14.64 5.61 -8.52
C ARG A 40 15.53 5.38 -7.29
N GLU A 41 15.42 6.20 -6.26
CA GLU A 41 16.20 6.03 -5.02
C GLU A 41 15.72 4.80 -4.24
N LEU A 42 14.41 4.59 -4.16
CA LEU A 42 13.86 3.41 -3.50
C LEU A 42 14.23 2.12 -4.24
N LEU A 43 14.12 2.12 -5.58
CA LEU A 43 14.54 0.98 -6.39
C LEU A 43 16.03 0.67 -6.21
N LYS A 44 16.91 1.67 -6.14
CA LYS A 44 18.33 1.44 -5.81
C LYS A 44 18.53 0.73 -4.47
N ILE A 45 17.76 1.09 -3.43
CA ILE A 45 17.86 0.43 -2.12
C ILE A 45 17.40 -1.04 -2.23
N ILE A 46 16.35 -1.32 -3.01
CA ILE A 46 15.85 -2.68 -3.24
C ILE A 46 16.86 -3.51 -4.04
N ASP A 47 17.39 -2.93 -5.12
CA ASP A 47 18.31 -3.58 -6.06
C ASP A 47 19.68 -3.89 -5.43
N GLN A 48 20.10 -3.17 -4.39
CA GLN A 48 21.29 -3.52 -3.62
C GLN A 48 21.19 -4.92 -2.98
N LYS A 49 19.98 -5.39 -2.69
CA LYS A 49 19.73 -6.69 -2.06
C LYS A 49 19.23 -7.73 -3.06
N ASN A 50 18.46 -7.32 -4.06
CA ASN A 50 17.86 -8.21 -5.04
C ASN A 50 17.85 -7.53 -6.42
N PRO A 51 18.99 -7.51 -7.15
CA PRO A 51 19.10 -6.76 -8.40
C PRO A 51 18.11 -7.25 -9.45
N ASP A 52 17.26 -6.35 -9.96
CA ASP A 52 16.40 -6.66 -11.12
C ASP A 52 16.18 -5.40 -11.97
N PRO A 53 16.76 -5.32 -13.19
CA PRO A 53 16.63 -4.14 -14.03
C PRO A 53 15.22 -3.95 -14.63
N SER A 54 14.36 -4.95 -14.56
CA SER A 54 12.97 -4.90 -15.05
C SER A 54 11.97 -4.44 -13.99
N ARG A 55 12.44 -4.20 -12.76
CA ARG A 55 11.59 -3.82 -11.64
C ARG A 55 11.07 -2.39 -11.81
N GLU A 56 9.75 -2.26 -11.73
CA GLU A 56 9.06 -0.97 -11.75
C GLU A 56 8.32 -0.73 -10.43
N MET A 57 8.30 0.53 -9.98
CA MET A 57 7.51 0.96 -8.84
C MET A 57 6.02 0.95 -9.20
N LEU A 58 5.20 0.25 -8.42
CA LEU A 58 3.75 0.30 -8.53
C LEU A 58 3.15 1.28 -7.52
N TYR A 59 3.65 1.24 -6.29
CA TYR A 59 3.10 2.00 -5.19
C TYR A 59 4.11 2.14 -4.07
N LYS A 60 4.01 3.27 -3.36
CA LYS A 60 4.72 3.50 -2.10
C LYS A 60 3.87 4.32 -1.15
N GLU A 61 4.02 4.06 0.13
CA GLU A 61 3.45 4.88 1.19
C GLU A 61 4.26 4.83 2.47
N ASN A 62 4.12 5.86 3.30
CA ASN A 62 4.61 5.81 4.67
C ASN A 62 3.87 4.71 5.44
N SER A 63 4.61 3.89 6.16
CA SER A 63 4.04 2.93 7.09
C SER A 63 4.85 2.97 8.38
N GLY A 64 4.20 3.42 9.45
CA GLY A 64 4.88 3.73 10.72
C GLY A 64 5.75 4.98 10.66
N GLU A 65 6.56 5.18 11.70
CA GLU A 65 7.38 6.39 11.85
C GLU A 65 8.63 6.40 10.97
N ASN A 66 9.16 5.22 10.62
CA ASN A 66 10.49 5.08 10.01
C ASN A 66 10.54 4.08 8.86
N GLY A 67 9.45 3.95 8.10
CA GLY A 67 9.52 3.13 6.90
C GLY A 67 8.45 3.35 5.87
N ILE A 68 8.70 2.70 4.75
CA ILE A 68 7.99 2.88 3.49
C ILE A 68 7.56 1.49 3.03
N LEU A 69 6.25 1.29 2.94
CA LEU A 69 5.68 0.11 2.29
C LEU A 69 5.79 0.32 0.78
N ILE A 70 6.29 -0.68 0.07
CA ILE A 70 6.57 -0.61 -1.35
C ILE A 70 5.98 -1.81 -2.07
N PHE A 71 5.33 -1.53 -3.18
CA PHE A 71 4.90 -2.51 -4.16
C PHE A 71 5.63 -2.26 -5.46
N THR A 72 6.17 -3.32 -6.04
CA THR A 72 6.84 -3.30 -7.34
C THR A 72 6.27 -4.40 -8.23
N LYS A 73 6.50 -4.28 -9.53
CA LYS A 73 6.25 -5.36 -10.50
C LYS A 73 7.49 -5.64 -11.32
N LYS A 74 7.55 -6.86 -11.84
CA LYS A 74 8.52 -7.34 -12.83
C LYS A 74 7.73 -7.99 -13.96
N LEU A 75 7.87 -7.49 -15.18
CA LEU A 75 7.26 -8.14 -16.35
C LEU A 75 8.09 -9.39 -16.68
N SER A 76 7.42 -10.52 -16.96
CA SER A 76 8.13 -11.70 -17.44
C SER A 76 8.38 -11.61 -18.94
N THR A 77 9.59 -11.98 -19.34
CA THR A 77 9.99 -12.15 -20.73
C THR A 77 9.73 -13.56 -21.26
N GLU A 78 9.51 -14.54 -20.38
CA GLU A 78 9.38 -15.96 -20.74
C GLU A 78 7.92 -16.38 -20.96
N LYS A 79 7.00 -15.83 -20.16
CA LYS A 79 5.56 -16.14 -20.27
C LYS A 79 4.69 -14.90 -20.02
N PRO A 80 3.49 -14.81 -20.61
CA PRO A 80 2.58 -13.68 -20.38
C PRO A 80 2.17 -13.57 -18.91
N GLY A 81 2.78 -12.63 -18.20
CA GLY A 81 2.40 -12.26 -16.85
C GLY A 81 3.42 -11.37 -16.18
N MET A 82 3.19 -11.11 -14.90
CA MET A 82 4.05 -10.28 -14.09
C MET A 82 4.17 -10.82 -12.68
N THR A 83 5.33 -10.63 -12.09
CA THR A 83 5.54 -10.85 -10.66
C THR A 83 5.34 -9.54 -9.94
N TRP A 84 4.42 -9.51 -8.97
CA TRP A 84 4.32 -8.42 -8.03
C TRP A 84 5.10 -8.75 -6.78
N GLU A 85 5.93 -7.83 -6.33
CA GLU A 85 6.70 -7.96 -5.10
C GLU A 85 6.27 -6.87 -4.13
N VAL A 86 6.07 -7.24 -2.88
CA VAL A 86 5.84 -6.30 -1.79
C VAL A 86 6.98 -6.39 -0.79
N GLY A 87 7.32 -5.26 -0.20
CA GLY A 87 8.28 -5.22 0.89
C GLY A 87 8.27 -3.87 1.59
N TYR A 88 9.17 -3.74 2.54
CA TYR A 88 9.24 -2.61 3.43
C TYR A 88 10.67 -2.08 3.49
N ILE A 89 10.84 -0.79 3.28
CA ILE A 89 12.10 -0.10 3.53
C ILE A 89 12.03 0.52 4.92
N ASN A 90 12.97 0.17 5.79
CA ASN A 90 13.09 0.76 7.13
C ASN A 90 14.44 1.46 7.31
N SER A 91 14.44 2.49 8.15
CA SER A 91 15.67 3.14 8.61
C SER A 91 16.33 2.31 9.71
N LYS A 92 17.60 1.95 9.52
CA LYS A 92 18.47 1.37 10.54
C LYS A 92 19.66 2.30 10.77
N SER A 93 20.43 2.07 11.84
CA SER A 93 21.63 2.86 12.16
C SER A 93 22.68 2.89 11.05
N GLN A 94 22.66 1.91 10.14
CA GLN A 94 23.57 1.79 8.99
C GLN A 94 22.94 2.25 7.66
N GLY A 95 21.79 2.91 7.70
CA GLY A 95 21.06 3.38 6.53
C GLY A 95 19.77 2.61 6.28
N TRP A 96 19.27 2.69 5.04
CA TRP A 96 18.00 2.10 4.66
C TRP A 96 18.14 0.62 4.32
N ASN A 97 17.23 -0.20 4.83
CA ASN A 97 17.23 -1.62 4.61
C ASN A 97 15.91 -2.10 4.01
N TRP A 98 16.01 -2.85 2.92
CA TRP A 98 14.87 -3.56 2.31
C TRP A 98 14.56 -4.85 3.06
N VAL A 99 13.28 -5.05 3.37
CA VAL A 99 12.72 -6.30 3.89
C VAL A 99 11.66 -6.77 2.91
N SER A 100 12.01 -7.72 2.03
CA SER A 100 11.04 -8.31 1.08
C SER A 100 9.95 -9.04 1.85
N GLY A 101 8.68 -8.66 1.67
CA GLY A 101 7.52 -9.36 2.24
C GLY A 101 7.17 -10.61 1.46
N GLY A 102 7.44 -10.62 0.16
CA GLY A 102 7.24 -11.76 -0.72
C GLY A 102 6.73 -11.33 -2.08
N GLU A 103 6.51 -12.32 -2.94
CA GLU A 103 6.08 -12.08 -4.32
C GLU A 103 4.88 -12.96 -4.71
N THR A 104 4.11 -12.49 -5.69
CA THR A 104 3.03 -13.25 -6.32
C THR A 104 3.12 -13.14 -7.83
N TRP A 105 2.85 -14.25 -8.50
CA TRP A 105 2.69 -14.27 -9.95
C TRP A 105 1.25 -13.90 -10.31
N ILE A 106 1.10 -13.04 -11.32
CA ILE A 106 -0.18 -12.63 -11.90
C ILE A 106 -0.12 -12.91 -13.40
N ASP A 107 -0.95 -13.86 -13.86
CA ASP A 107 -1.11 -14.13 -15.29
C ASP A 107 -1.78 -12.94 -15.98
N PHE A 108 -1.36 -12.66 -17.22
CA PHE A 108 -2.15 -11.79 -18.07
C PHE A 108 -3.38 -12.52 -18.59
N VAL A 109 -4.48 -11.77 -18.70
CA VAL A 109 -5.67 -12.26 -19.39
C VAL A 109 -5.51 -12.01 -20.88
N THR A 110 -5.94 -12.97 -21.68
CA THR A 110 -6.01 -12.80 -23.14
C THR A 110 -7.11 -11.79 -23.49
N ILE A 111 -7.03 -11.20 -24.68
CA ILE A 111 -8.06 -10.29 -25.19
C ILE A 111 -9.42 -10.98 -25.25
N ASN A 112 -9.46 -12.27 -25.64
CA ASN A 112 -10.68 -13.04 -25.71
C ASN A 112 -11.31 -13.24 -24.33
N GLU A 113 -10.53 -13.60 -23.32
CA GLU A 113 -11.01 -13.73 -21.93
C GLU A 113 -11.49 -12.39 -21.38
N TYR A 114 -10.80 -11.30 -21.71
CA TYR A 114 -11.20 -9.96 -21.29
C TYR A 114 -12.55 -9.56 -21.91
N ASN A 115 -12.69 -9.72 -23.23
CA ASN A 115 -13.94 -9.39 -23.94
C ASN A 115 -15.11 -10.28 -23.52
N GLU A 116 -14.86 -11.58 -23.31
CA GLU A 116 -15.85 -12.48 -22.75
C GLU A 116 -16.24 -12.06 -21.32
N GLY A 117 -15.27 -11.65 -20.50
CA GLY A 117 -15.51 -11.14 -19.15
C GLY A 117 -16.36 -9.86 -19.12
N LEU A 118 -16.16 -8.96 -20.08
CA LEU A 118 -16.96 -7.75 -20.22
C LEU A 118 -18.42 -8.05 -20.57
N THR A 119 -18.65 -9.06 -21.41
CA THR A 119 -19.99 -9.38 -21.95
C THR A 119 -20.77 -10.39 -21.12
N LYS A 120 -20.09 -11.42 -20.60
CA LYS A 120 -20.69 -12.55 -19.86
C LYS A 120 -20.32 -12.59 -18.38
N GLY A 121 -19.42 -11.73 -17.94
CA GLY A 121 -18.87 -11.72 -16.58
C GLY A 121 -17.55 -12.47 -16.47
N PHE A 122 -16.67 -12.00 -15.57
CA PHE A 122 -15.37 -12.60 -15.33
C PHE A 122 -15.50 -13.81 -14.40
N LYS A 123 -15.01 -14.98 -14.84
CA LYS A 123 -14.91 -16.17 -13.97
C LYS A 123 -13.96 -15.95 -12.77
N ARG A 124 -12.93 -15.13 -12.96
CA ARG A 124 -11.94 -14.73 -11.96
C ARG A 124 -11.82 -13.21 -11.97
N ALA A 125 -12.56 -12.53 -11.09
CA ALA A 125 -12.60 -11.07 -11.08
C ALA A 125 -11.49 -10.45 -10.19
N LEU A 126 -11.05 -11.18 -9.16
CA LEU A 126 -10.01 -10.77 -8.20
C LEU A 126 -8.94 -11.86 -8.11
N ILE A 127 -7.68 -11.45 -8.12
CA ILE A 127 -6.52 -12.29 -7.79
C ILE A 127 -5.87 -11.66 -6.57
N TYR A 128 -5.71 -12.40 -5.48
CA TYR A 128 -5.10 -11.90 -4.25
C TYR A 128 -4.15 -12.91 -3.64
N LYS A 129 -3.23 -12.41 -2.81
CA LYS A 129 -2.31 -13.21 -2.01
C LYS A 129 -2.18 -12.61 -0.62
N TYR A 130 -2.15 -13.50 0.37
CA TYR A 130 -1.77 -13.16 1.73
C TYR A 130 -0.26 -13.33 1.90
N ILE A 131 0.35 -12.32 2.51
CA ILE A 131 1.76 -12.29 2.89
C ILE A 131 1.84 -12.36 4.41
N SER A 132 2.46 -13.42 4.89
CA SER A 132 2.67 -13.67 6.31
C SER A 132 3.60 -12.63 6.95
N PHE A 133 3.55 -12.58 8.27
CA PHE A 133 4.45 -11.77 9.08
C PHE A 133 5.92 -12.00 8.71
N LYS A 134 6.70 -10.92 8.69
CA LYS A 134 8.15 -10.97 8.58
C LYS A 134 8.76 -9.94 9.53
N GLU A 135 9.77 -10.35 10.26
CA GLU A 135 10.45 -9.50 11.23
C GLU A 135 11.02 -8.24 10.58
N GLY A 136 10.80 -7.10 11.24
CA GLY A 136 11.27 -5.79 10.77
C GLY A 136 10.37 -5.11 9.73
N ALA A 137 9.18 -5.63 9.48
CA ALA A 137 8.20 -5.04 8.56
C ALA A 137 6.77 -5.07 9.13
N PRO A 138 5.88 -4.15 8.70
CA PRO A 138 4.49 -4.05 9.18
C PRO A 138 3.58 -5.08 8.47
N PHE A 139 4.02 -6.34 8.41
CA PHE A 139 3.23 -7.48 7.92
C PHE A 139 2.48 -8.12 9.09
N PRO A 140 1.39 -8.87 8.88
CA PRO A 140 0.90 -9.41 7.61
C PRO A 140 0.16 -8.41 6.70
N LEU A 141 0.02 -8.77 5.42
CA LEU A 141 -0.65 -7.96 4.40
C LEU A 141 -1.39 -8.86 3.41
N MET A 142 -2.57 -8.44 2.95
CA MET A 142 -3.20 -8.99 1.74
C MET A 142 -3.07 -7.98 0.60
N PHE A 143 -2.69 -8.45 -0.59
CA PHE A 143 -2.64 -7.62 -1.78
C PHE A 143 -3.04 -8.40 -3.02
N GLY A 144 -3.41 -7.70 -4.09
CA GLY A 144 -3.94 -8.34 -5.28
C GLY A 144 -4.32 -7.35 -6.38
N THR A 145 -4.88 -7.88 -7.45
CA THR A 145 -5.36 -7.11 -8.60
C THR A 145 -6.76 -7.55 -9.02
N THR A 146 -7.49 -6.65 -9.65
CA THR A 146 -8.79 -6.91 -10.27
C THR A 146 -8.64 -6.97 -11.77
N ILE A 147 -9.19 -8.02 -12.39
CA ILE A 147 -9.25 -8.11 -13.86
C ILE A 147 -10.45 -7.31 -14.39
N ASP A 148 -11.56 -7.32 -13.64
CA ASP A 148 -12.77 -6.59 -14.04
C ASP A 148 -12.59 -5.08 -13.81
N PRO A 149 -12.55 -4.24 -14.87
CA PRO A 149 -12.36 -2.80 -14.73
C PRO A 149 -13.54 -2.09 -14.05
N ARG A 150 -14.68 -2.78 -13.88
CA ARG A 150 -15.88 -2.24 -13.23
C ARG A 150 -15.81 -2.35 -11.70
N ILE A 151 -14.87 -3.14 -11.16
CA ILE A 151 -14.67 -3.23 -9.71
C ILE A 151 -14.07 -1.91 -9.21
N ALA A 152 -14.92 -1.10 -8.56
CA ALA A 152 -14.49 0.16 -7.98
C ALA A 152 -13.89 0.02 -6.58
N GLN A 153 -14.29 -1.02 -5.84
CA GLN A 153 -13.94 -1.23 -4.43
C GLN A 153 -13.87 -2.72 -4.13
N VAL A 154 -12.99 -3.09 -3.19
CA VAL A 154 -12.88 -4.44 -2.65
C VAL A 154 -13.08 -4.34 -1.13
N ARG A 155 -13.95 -5.19 -0.58
CA ARG A 155 -14.16 -5.31 0.86
C ARG A 155 -13.45 -6.56 1.36
N ILE A 156 -12.74 -6.42 2.47
CA ILE A 156 -12.12 -7.52 3.18
C ILE A 156 -12.92 -7.67 4.48
N THR A 157 -13.31 -8.90 4.80
CA THR A 157 -13.93 -9.24 6.08
C THR A 157 -12.90 -10.02 6.86
N ASP A 158 -12.61 -9.58 8.09
CA ASP A 158 -11.69 -10.30 8.97
C ASP A 158 -12.39 -11.43 9.73
N ASP A 159 -11.64 -12.17 10.54
CA ASP A 159 -12.14 -13.31 11.31
C ASP A 159 -13.17 -12.91 12.40
N ASN A 160 -13.37 -11.62 12.65
CA ASN A 160 -14.36 -11.08 13.58
C ASN A 160 -15.58 -10.49 12.85
N ASP A 161 -15.77 -10.81 11.56
CA ASP A 161 -16.82 -10.27 10.68
C ASP A 161 -16.75 -8.74 10.49
N VAL A 162 -15.61 -8.11 10.79
CA VAL A 162 -15.44 -6.67 10.57
C VAL A 162 -15.04 -6.40 9.13
N GLN A 163 -15.84 -5.58 8.45
CA GLN A 163 -15.58 -5.19 7.07
C GLN A 163 -14.65 -3.97 6.99
N GLN A 164 -13.62 -4.09 6.17
CA GLN A 164 -12.68 -3.01 5.86
C GLN A 164 -12.59 -2.83 4.35
N MET A 165 -12.43 -1.58 3.91
CA MET A 165 -12.19 -1.30 2.49
C MET A 165 -10.72 -1.54 2.18
N ALA A 166 -10.45 -2.38 1.18
CA ALA A 166 -9.11 -2.51 0.65
C ALA A 166 -8.69 -1.22 -0.05
N LYS A 167 -7.42 -0.85 0.10
CA LYS A 167 -6.84 0.25 -0.64
C LYS A 167 -6.67 -0.13 -2.11
N VAL A 168 -7.18 0.70 -3.01
CA VAL A 168 -7.05 0.48 -4.46
C VAL A 168 -5.93 1.35 -5.01
N VAL A 169 -4.86 0.71 -5.49
CA VAL A 169 -3.78 1.37 -6.23
C VAL A 169 -4.08 1.26 -7.73
N ARG A 170 -4.39 2.39 -8.36
CA ARG A 170 -4.69 2.46 -9.79
C ARG A 170 -3.41 2.57 -10.63
N ASP A 171 -2.80 1.43 -10.95
CA ASP A 171 -1.83 1.35 -12.07
C ASP A 171 -1.49 -0.09 -12.53
N ALA A 172 -2.09 -1.10 -11.89
CA ALA A 172 -1.98 -2.51 -12.29
C ALA A 172 -2.36 -2.75 -13.77
N HIS A 173 -3.24 -1.92 -14.31
CA HIS A 173 -3.77 -2.03 -15.67
C HIS A 173 -2.71 -1.82 -16.76
N ARG A 174 -1.62 -1.06 -16.49
CA ARG A 174 -0.60 -0.79 -17.51
C ARG A 174 0.16 -2.02 -17.99
N GLY A 175 0.34 -3.02 -17.12
CA GLY A 175 0.93 -4.31 -17.53
C GLY A 175 0.08 -5.04 -18.58
N TYR A 176 -1.26 -4.95 -18.47
CA TYR A 176 -2.19 -5.54 -19.44
C TYR A 176 -2.22 -4.76 -20.76
N SER A 177 -1.98 -3.44 -20.74
CA SER A 177 -1.97 -2.61 -21.95
C SER A 177 -0.62 -2.54 -22.66
N GLN A 178 0.51 -2.73 -21.96
CA GLN A 178 1.84 -2.64 -22.58
C GLN A 178 2.13 -3.77 -23.58
N LEU A 179 1.54 -4.97 -23.39
CA LEU A 179 1.56 -6.01 -24.43
C LEU A 179 0.64 -5.70 -25.62
N ASN A 180 -0.32 -4.79 -25.47
CA ASN A 180 -1.19 -4.32 -26.55
C ASN A 180 -0.59 -3.15 -27.34
N GLY A 181 0.68 -2.80 -27.11
CA GLY A 181 1.42 -1.74 -27.81
C GLY A 181 2.80 -2.13 -28.31
N MET A 182 3.20 -3.40 -28.22
CA MET A 182 4.45 -3.92 -28.82
C MET A 182 4.18 -5.18 -29.64
N LEU A 183 3.38 -4.99 -30.69
CA LEU A 183 3.59 -5.59 -32.00
C LEU A 183 3.53 -4.45 -33.02
N THR A 184 4.65 -3.72 -33.11
CA THR A 184 5.11 -3.08 -34.34
C THR A 184 6.58 -3.41 -34.48
#